data_AF-A0A261BI05-F1
#
_entry.id   AF-A0A261BI05-F1
#
_cell.length_a   1.000
_cell.length_b   1.000
_cell.length_c   1.000
_cell.angle_alpha   90.00
_cell.angle_beta   90.00
_cell.angle_gamma   90.00
#
_symmetry.space_group_name_H-M   'P 1'
#
loop_
_entity.id
_entity.type
_entity.pdbx_description
1 polymer ?
#
loop_
_entity_poly.entity_id
_entity_poly.type
_entity_poly.pdbx_seq_one_letter_code
_entity_poly.pdbx_strand_id
1 'polypeptide(L)'
;MSGETFHIVFLRCCGIAALLTNTLMFHLICYRSPKNLGAYKYLMQYFAVFEGLYAILDMIILPDSYTLESAFLTVILSEKSHMPEVLLPVFNGMSYTLFIVTVLYWASYGISLALIDVHFVEVLFNGSQVDTNEVDIMGFYIYPKDIYGKQQINWMSVAGIVENTVEI
;
A
#
# COMPACT_ATOMS: atom_id res chain seq x y z
N MET A 1 15.67 21.03 -21.39
CA MET A 1 14.61 20.32 -20.64
C MET A 1 14.86 20.65 -19.17
N SER A 2 13.92 21.30 -18.46
CA SER A 2 14.13 21.63 -17.04
C SER A 2 14.07 20.34 -16.20
N GLY A 3 14.69 20.33 -15.03
CA GLY A 3 14.72 19.16 -14.15
C GLY A 3 13.31 18.64 -13.80
N GLU A 4 12.35 19.54 -13.59
CA GLU A 4 10.95 19.18 -13.30
C GLU A 4 10.29 18.39 -14.43
N THR A 5 10.53 18.77 -15.69
CA THR A 5 9.97 18.02 -16.84
C THR A 5 10.53 16.60 -16.90
N PHE A 6 11.80 16.41 -16.55
CA PHE A 6 12.41 15.09 -16.50
C PHE A 6 11.79 14.22 -15.40
N HIS A 7 11.61 14.76 -14.19
CA HIS A 7 10.97 14.05 -13.08
C HIS A 7 9.55 13.59 -13.42
N ILE A 8 8.75 14.46 -14.03
CA ILE A 8 7.37 14.14 -14.42
C ILE A 8 7.33 13.00 -15.44
N VAL A 9 8.17 13.07 -16.47
CA VAL A 9 8.23 12.03 -17.51
C VAL A 9 8.68 10.69 -16.90
N PHE A 10 9.68 10.73 -16.03
CA PHE A 10 10.16 9.55 -15.33
C PHE A 10 9.05 8.91 -14.48
N LEU A 11 8.34 9.70 -13.67
CA LEU A 11 7.27 9.21 -12.81
C LEU A 11 6.15 8.53 -13.63
N ARG A 12 5.79 9.12 -14.78
CA ARG A 12 4.80 8.54 -15.70
C ARG A 12 5.30 7.23 -16.33
N CYS A 13 6.55 7.16 -16.74
CA CYS A 13 7.13 5.92 -17.26
C CYS A 13 7.11 4.81 -16.20
N CYS A 14 7.46 5.13 -14.95
CA CYS A 14 7.39 4.20 -13.83
C CYS A 14 5.95 3.75 -13.55
N GLY A 15 4.98 4.68 -13.54
CA GLY A 15 3.56 4.35 -13.35
C GLY A 15 3.02 3.41 -14.45
N ILE A 16 3.37 3.67 -15.71
CA ILE A 16 2.99 2.78 -16.84
C ILE A 16 3.63 1.40 -16.68
N ALA A 17 4.92 1.34 -16.33
CA ALA A 17 5.60 0.09 -16.09
C ALA A 17 4.96 -0.68 -14.93
N ALA A 18 4.63 -0.01 -13.82
CA ALA A 18 3.95 -0.59 -12.67
C ALA A 18 2.56 -1.13 -13.04
N LEU A 19 1.80 -0.42 -13.86
CA LEU A 19 0.50 -0.92 -14.34
C LEU A 19 0.65 -2.18 -15.19
N LEU A 20 1.62 -2.19 -16.10
CA LEU A 20 1.90 -3.35 -16.94
C LEU A 20 2.33 -4.56 -16.10
N THR A 21 3.24 -4.38 -15.14
CA THR A 21 3.72 -5.47 -14.29
C THR A 21 2.61 -5.99 -13.38
N ASN A 22 1.84 -5.12 -12.72
CA ASN A 22 0.75 -5.53 -11.84
C ASN A 22 -0.38 -6.22 -12.60
N THR A 23 -0.72 -5.75 -13.81
CA THR A 23 -1.71 -6.41 -14.67
C THR A 23 -1.21 -7.78 -15.13
N LEU A 24 0.07 -7.89 -15.51
CA LEU A 24 0.68 -9.18 -15.86
C LEU A 24 0.68 -10.13 -14.66
N MET A 25 0.99 -9.63 -13.47
CA MET A 25 0.98 -10.43 -12.24
C MET A 25 -0.43 -10.96 -11.96
N PHE A 26 -1.45 -10.09 -12.01
CA PHE A 26 -2.84 -10.50 -11.86
C PHE A 26 -3.24 -11.58 -12.88
N HIS A 27 -2.88 -11.39 -14.15
CA HIS A 27 -3.14 -12.36 -15.20
C HIS A 27 -2.46 -13.71 -14.92
N LEU A 28 -1.17 -13.70 -14.56
CA LEU A 28 -0.43 -14.93 -14.23
C LEU A 28 -1.03 -15.66 -13.02
N ILE A 29 -1.49 -14.93 -12.01
CA ILE A 29 -2.12 -15.55 -10.84
C ILE A 29 -3.46 -16.18 -11.22
N CYS A 30 -4.27 -15.51 -12.04
CA CYS A 30 -5.55 -16.06 -12.49
C CYS A 30 -5.37 -17.34 -13.32
N TYR A 31 -4.48 -17.32 -14.32
CA TYR A 31 -4.44 -18.37 -15.35
C TYR A 31 -3.34 -19.42 -15.17
N ARG A 32 -2.24 -19.10 -14.46
CA ARG A 32 -1.05 -19.97 -14.38
C ARG A 32 -0.70 -20.41 -12.95
N SER A 33 -1.44 -19.95 -11.94
CA SER A 33 -1.18 -20.26 -10.54
C SER A 33 -1.54 -21.73 -10.20
N PRO A 34 -0.62 -22.49 -9.56
CA PRO A 34 -0.89 -23.86 -9.12
C PRO A 34 -1.97 -23.91 -8.04
N LYS A 35 -2.81 -24.95 -8.09
CA LYS A 35 -3.96 -25.12 -7.17
C LYS A 35 -3.57 -25.28 -5.69
N ASN A 36 -2.30 -25.55 -5.40
CA ASN A 36 -1.78 -25.74 -4.04
C ASN A 36 -1.63 -24.44 -3.24
N LEU A 37 -1.83 -23.27 -3.84
CA LEU A 37 -1.66 -21.97 -3.17
C LEU A 37 -2.89 -21.53 -2.35
N GLY A 38 -4.03 -22.22 -2.43
CA GLY A 38 -5.17 -21.98 -1.52
C GLY A 38 -5.57 -20.51 -1.34
N ALA A 39 -5.61 -20.05 -0.08
CA ALA A 39 -5.98 -18.68 0.32
C ALA A 39 -4.94 -17.61 -0.07
N TYR A 40 -3.65 -17.96 -0.06
CA TYR A 40 -2.53 -17.09 -0.45
C TYR A 40 -2.68 -16.54 -1.87
N LYS A 41 -3.30 -17.31 -2.75
CA LYS A 41 -3.62 -16.88 -4.12
C LYS A 41 -4.45 -15.60 -4.13
N TYR A 42 -5.45 -15.49 -3.25
CA TYR A 42 -6.30 -14.30 -3.16
C TYR A 42 -5.50 -13.12 -2.59
N LEU A 43 -4.62 -13.33 -1.60
CA LEU A 43 -3.74 -12.30 -1.07
C LEU A 43 -2.89 -11.66 -2.20
N MET A 44 -2.23 -12.47 -3.02
CA MET A 44 -1.44 -11.98 -4.15
C MET A 44 -2.28 -11.28 -5.24
N GLN A 45 -3.55 -11.68 -5.42
CA GLN A 45 -4.47 -10.97 -6.30
C GLN A 45 -4.85 -9.60 -5.74
N TYR A 46 -5.14 -9.51 -4.45
CA TYR A 46 -5.40 -8.23 -3.78
C TYR A 46 -4.20 -7.31 -3.89
N PHE A 47 -2.99 -7.82 -3.66
CA PHE A 47 -1.75 -7.06 -3.82
C PHE A 47 -1.63 -6.47 -5.24
N ALA A 48 -1.82 -7.28 -6.28
CA ALA A 48 -1.78 -6.80 -7.67
C ALA A 48 -2.81 -5.68 -7.96
N VAL A 49 -4.02 -5.81 -7.41
CA VAL A 49 -5.10 -4.83 -7.63
C VAL A 49 -4.79 -3.52 -6.90
N PHE A 50 -4.37 -3.57 -5.64
CA PHE A 50 -4.07 -2.37 -4.86
C PHE A 50 -2.83 -1.63 -5.37
N GLU A 51 -1.77 -2.34 -5.76
CA GLU A 51 -0.59 -1.77 -6.41
C GLU A 51 -0.94 -1.13 -7.77
N GLY A 52 -1.84 -1.76 -8.53
CA GLY A 52 -2.37 -1.17 -9.77
C GLY A 52 -3.16 0.11 -9.51
N LEU A 53 -4.05 0.12 -8.51
CA LEU A 53 -4.80 1.32 -8.11
C LEU A 53 -3.86 2.43 -7.62
N TYR A 54 -2.86 2.09 -6.83
CA TYR A 54 -1.83 3.01 -6.34
C TYR A 54 -1.07 3.65 -7.50
N ALA A 55 -0.63 2.87 -8.49
CA ALA A 55 0.05 3.38 -9.68
C ALA A 55 -0.84 4.34 -10.51
N ILE A 56 -2.15 4.08 -10.61
CA ILE A 56 -3.10 5.01 -11.27
C ILE A 56 -3.17 6.33 -10.49
N LEU A 57 -3.34 6.25 -9.16
CA LEU A 57 -3.45 7.43 -8.30
C LEU A 57 -2.17 8.27 -8.34
N ASP A 58 -1.00 7.63 -8.32
CA ASP A 58 0.31 8.28 -8.41
C ASP A 58 0.46 9.08 -9.72
N MET A 59 0.02 8.51 -10.85
CA MET A 59 0.01 9.19 -12.15
C MET A 59 -0.96 10.38 -12.22
N ILE A 60 -2.06 10.36 -11.46
CA ILE A 60 -3.05 11.46 -11.41
C ILE A 60 -2.54 12.59 -10.53
N ILE A 61 -2.03 12.24 -9.35
CA ILE A 61 -1.65 13.17 -8.28
C ILE A 61 -0.34 13.89 -8.59
N LEU A 62 0.64 13.17 -9.15
CA LEU A 62 1.98 13.69 -9.39
C LEU A 62 2.59 14.32 -8.12
N PRO A 63 2.79 13.52 -7.05
CA PRO A 63 3.27 14.04 -5.77
C PRO A 63 4.66 14.67 -5.91
N ASP A 64 4.85 15.82 -5.25
CA ASP A 64 6.12 16.54 -5.21
C ASP A 64 6.71 16.42 -3.80
N SER A 65 7.84 15.73 -3.68
CA SER A 65 8.45 15.43 -2.40
C SER A 65 9.58 16.39 -2.07
N TYR A 66 9.46 17.10 -0.95
CA TYR A 66 10.47 17.98 -0.40
C TYR A 66 11.05 17.35 0.86
N THR A 67 12.34 17.04 0.81
CA THR A 67 13.08 16.60 2.00
C THR A 67 13.66 17.84 2.68
N LEU A 68 13.10 18.21 3.82
CA LEU A 68 13.68 19.19 4.74
C LEU A 68 14.53 18.45 5.77
N GLU A 69 15.47 19.15 6.43
CA GLU A 69 16.49 18.55 7.31
C GLU A 69 15.96 17.60 8.39
N SER A 70 14.70 17.74 8.81
CA SER A 70 14.06 16.88 9.82
C SER A 70 12.70 16.30 9.37
N ALA A 71 12.23 16.58 8.15
CA ALA A 71 10.90 16.19 7.72
C ALA A 71 10.85 15.88 6.22
N PHE A 72 10.18 14.78 5.86
CA PHE A 72 9.83 14.47 4.48
C PHE A 72 8.40 14.92 4.21
N LEU A 73 8.25 15.93 3.35
CA LEU A 73 6.95 16.53 3.07
C LEU A 73 6.58 16.27 1.62
N THR A 74 5.51 15.49 1.41
CA THR A 74 4.93 15.27 0.09
C THR A 74 3.77 16.23 -0.12
N VAL A 75 3.93 17.16 -1.07
CA VAL A 75 2.90 18.13 -1.45
C VAL A 75 2.23 17.68 -2.73
N ILE A 76 0.92 17.88 -2.80
CA ILE A 76 0.14 17.65 -4.02
C ILE A 76 -0.33 19.01 -4.53
N LEU A 77 0.19 19.43 -5.69
CA LEU A 77 -0.21 20.68 -6.33
C LEU A 77 -1.35 20.43 -7.32
N SER A 78 -2.47 21.13 -7.14
CA SER A 78 -3.62 21.04 -8.04
C SER A 78 -3.29 21.46 -9.48
N GLU A 79 -2.26 22.28 -9.68
CA GLU A 79 -1.83 22.74 -11.01
C GLU A 79 -0.99 21.69 -11.76
N LYS A 80 -0.31 20.79 -11.03
CA LYS A 80 0.50 19.71 -11.60
C LYS A 80 -0.30 18.42 -11.77
N SER A 81 -1.38 18.24 -10.98
CA SER A 81 -2.21 17.04 -11.06
C SER A 81 -3.05 17.03 -12.34
N HIS A 82 -3.06 15.88 -13.01
CA HIS A 82 -3.86 15.67 -14.22
C HIS A 82 -5.20 15.04 -13.82
N MET A 83 -6.09 15.86 -13.25
CA MET A 83 -7.40 15.37 -12.84
C MET A 83 -8.31 15.14 -14.05
N PRO A 84 -8.87 13.92 -14.22
CA PRO A 84 -9.81 13.66 -15.30
C PRO A 84 -11.10 14.44 -15.07
N GLU A 85 -11.51 15.18 -16.09
CA GLU A 85 -12.69 16.07 -16.07
C GLU A 85 -13.99 15.34 -15.69
N VAL A 86 -14.01 14.02 -15.91
CA VAL A 86 -15.11 13.11 -15.55
C VAL A 86 -15.32 12.96 -14.03
N LEU A 87 -14.27 13.12 -13.21
CA LEU A 87 -14.38 12.99 -11.75
C LEU A 87 -14.84 14.28 -11.05
N LEU A 88 -14.66 15.44 -11.69
CA LEU A 88 -15.06 16.75 -11.14
C LEU A 88 -16.56 16.86 -10.78
N PRO A 89 -17.52 16.43 -11.63
CA PRO A 89 -18.94 16.48 -11.29
C PRO A 89 -19.35 15.41 -10.27
N VAL A 90 -18.60 14.31 -10.15
CA VAL A 90 -18.89 13.23 -9.19
C VAL A 90 -18.64 13.69 -7.75
N PHE A 91 -17.62 14.53 -7.54
CA PHE A 91 -17.17 14.91 -6.20
C PHE A 91 -17.47 16.37 -5.82
N ASN A 92 -18.47 17.00 -6.46
CA ASN A 92 -18.90 18.36 -6.13
C ASN A 92 -17.77 19.43 -6.20
N GLY A 93 -16.85 19.29 -7.15
CA GLY A 93 -15.82 20.31 -7.44
C GLY A 93 -14.37 19.86 -7.23
N MET A 94 -13.44 20.70 -7.73
CA MET A 94 -12.01 20.38 -7.83
C MET A 94 -11.33 20.15 -6.47
N SER A 95 -11.61 20.99 -5.47
CA SER A 95 -10.97 20.88 -4.15
C SER A 95 -11.34 19.58 -3.43
N TYR A 96 -12.62 19.20 -3.44
CA TYR A 96 -13.08 17.93 -2.86
C TYR A 96 -12.56 16.70 -3.61
N THR A 97 -12.52 16.76 -4.93
CA THR A 97 -11.95 15.68 -5.75
C THR A 97 -10.48 15.45 -5.39
N LEU A 98 -9.69 16.53 -5.29
CA LEU A 98 -8.27 16.45 -4.95
C LEU A 98 -8.06 15.88 -3.54
N PHE A 99 -8.88 16.31 -2.57
CA PHE A 99 -8.83 15.79 -1.20
C PHE A 99 -9.11 14.28 -1.17
N ILE A 100 -10.17 13.83 -1.83
CA ILE A 100 -10.55 12.40 -1.87
C ILE A 100 -9.46 11.56 -2.54
N VAL A 101 -8.95 12.02 -3.69
CA VAL A 101 -7.89 11.33 -4.44
C VAL A 101 -6.60 11.25 -3.61
N THR A 102 -6.27 12.32 -2.85
CA THR A 102 -5.13 12.33 -1.91
C THR A 102 -5.31 11.32 -0.79
N VAL A 103 -6.48 11.27 -0.17
CA VAL A 103 -6.79 10.29 0.89
C VAL A 103 -6.69 8.87 0.36
N LEU A 104 -7.24 8.61 -0.83
CA LEU A 104 -7.15 7.30 -1.47
C LEU A 104 -5.71 6.89 -1.76
N TYR A 105 -4.86 7.83 -2.19
CA TYR A 105 -3.45 7.58 -2.43
C TYR A 105 -2.73 7.11 -1.16
N TRP A 106 -2.83 7.86 -0.06
CA TRP A 106 -2.21 7.48 1.21
C TRP A 106 -2.78 6.18 1.78
N ALA A 107 -4.08 5.97 1.66
CA ALA A 107 -4.72 4.72 2.07
C ALA A 107 -4.19 3.53 1.26
N SER A 108 -4.07 3.67 -0.07
CA SER A 108 -3.55 2.61 -0.94
C SER A 108 -2.06 2.32 -0.69
N TYR A 109 -1.26 3.35 -0.38
CA TYR A 109 0.13 3.18 0.04
C TYR A 109 0.23 2.36 1.34
N GLY A 110 -0.56 2.72 2.36
CA GLY A 110 -0.59 1.99 3.63
C GLY A 110 -1.08 0.54 3.50
N ILE A 111 -2.11 0.30 2.67
CA ILE A 111 -2.59 -1.06 2.37
C ILE A 111 -1.51 -1.88 1.67
N SER A 112 -0.77 -1.29 0.74
CA SER A 112 0.30 -1.97 0.01
C SER A 112 1.44 -2.39 0.94
N LEU A 113 1.85 -1.52 1.86
CA LEU A 113 2.81 -1.87 2.93
C LEU A 113 2.30 -3.03 3.81
N ALA A 114 1.06 -2.97 4.26
CA ALA A 114 0.47 -4.03 5.07
C ALA A 114 0.40 -5.37 4.32
N LEU A 115 0.13 -5.36 3.01
CA LEU A 115 0.12 -6.57 2.19
C LEU A 115 1.52 -7.14 1.98
N ILE A 116 2.55 -6.29 1.86
CA ILE A 116 3.96 -6.74 1.81
C ILE A 116 4.34 -7.43 3.13
N ASP A 117 3.94 -6.86 4.28
CA ASP A 117 4.20 -7.46 5.59
C ASP A 117 3.54 -8.85 5.72
N VAL A 118 2.26 -8.96 5.36
CA VAL A 118 1.54 -10.24 5.40
C VAL A 118 2.16 -11.25 4.44
N HIS A 119 2.55 -10.81 3.25
CA HIS A 119 3.23 -11.66 2.27
C HIS A 119 4.55 -12.21 2.81
N PHE A 120 5.37 -11.36 3.45
CA PHE A 120 6.64 -11.78 4.05
C PHE A 120 6.42 -12.82 5.14
N VAL A 121 5.45 -12.59 6.03
CA VAL A 121 5.02 -13.52 7.07
C VAL A 121 4.64 -14.87 6.44
N GLU A 122 3.73 -14.87 5.46
CA GLU A 122 3.25 -16.12 4.85
C GLU A 122 4.35 -16.90 4.13
N VAL A 123 5.27 -16.21 3.46
CA VAL A 123 6.44 -16.85 2.82
C VAL A 123 7.39 -17.43 3.86
N LEU A 124 7.65 -16.71 4.96
CA LEU A 124 8.55 -17.17 6.01
C LEU A 124 7.97 -18.41 6.72
N PHE A 125 6.70 -18.37 7.13
CA PHE A 125 6.04 -19.48 7.86
C PHE A 125 5.76 -20.70 7.00
N ASN A 126 5.45 -20.53 5.70
CA ASN A 126 5.28 -21.69 4.81
C ASN A 126 6.62 -22.25 4.32
N GLY A 127 7.64 -21.41 4.17
CA GLY A 127 8.96 -21.81 3.66
C GLY A 127 9.85 -22.44 4.73
N SER A 128 9.67 -22.06 5.99
CA SER A 128 10.38 -22.63 7.13
C SER A 128 9.35 -23.33 8.02
N GLN A 129 9.47 -24.64 8.26
CA GLN A 129 8.66 -25.37 9.24
C GLN A 129 9.04 -24.93 10.66
N VAL A 130 8.90 -23.63 10.93
CA VAL A 130 9.27 -23.00 12.18
C VAL A 130 8.08 -23.17 13.11
N ASP A 131 8.32 -23.86 14.23
CA ASP A 131 7.35 -23.94 15.32
C ASP A 131 7.12 -22.52 15.85
N THR A 132 5.91 -22.01 15.70
CA THR A 132 5.48 -20.68 16.16
C THR A 132 5.63 -20.49 17.68
N ASN A 133 5.91 -21.55 18.43
CA ASN A 133 6.16 -21.50 19.87
C ASN A 133 7.63 -21.19 20.24
N GLU A 134 8.58 -21.28 19.30
CA GLU A 134 10.03 -21.11 19.56
C GLU A 134 10.63 -19.84 18.97
N VAL A 135 9.83 -19.00 18.29
CA VAL A 135 10.34 -17.80 17.62
C VAL A 135 9.63 -16.56 18.12
N ASP A 136 10.41 -15.63 18.68
CA ASP A 136 9.96 -14.27 18.95
C ASP A 136 9.81 -13.53 17.62
N ILE A 137 8.58 -13.52 17.11
CA ILE A 137 8.23 -12.81 15.88
C ILE A 137 8.12 -11.33 16.25
N MET A 138 9.06 -10.53 15.76
CA MET A 138 8.99 -9.07 15.83
C MET A 138 7.96 -8.58 14.82
N GLY A 139 6.69 -8.71 15.18
CA GLY A 139 5.52 -8.29 14.43
C GLY A 139 4.37 -7.97 15.39
N PHE A 140 3.30 -7.35 14.89
CA PHE A 140 2.19 -6.90 15.73
C PHE A 140 1.51 -8.08 16.45
N TYR A 141 1.73 -8.18 17.76
CA TYR A 141 1.20 -9.25 18.61
C TYR A 141 -0.24 -8.94 19.04
N ILE A 142 -1.15 -8.85 18.05
CA ILE A 142 -2.53 -8.37 18.27
C ILE A 142 -3.39 -9.41 19.00
N TYR A 143 -3.13 -10.70 18.82
CA TYR A 143 -3.93 -11.78 19.39
C TYR A 143 -3.10 -12.84 20.14
N PRO A 144 -2.52 -12.51 21.31
CA PRO A 144 -1.96 -13.51 22.20
C PRO A 144 -3.02 -14.56 22.57
N LYS A 145 -2.63 -15.84 22.57
CA LYS A 145 -3.40 -16.90 23.22
C LYS A 145 -3.12 -16.86 24.71
N ASP A 146 -4.17 -16.73 25.50
CA ASP A 146 -4.11 -16.90 26.95
C ASP A 146 -3.73 -18.34 27.32
N ILE A 147 -3.37 -18.61 28.57
CA ILE A 147 -3.06 -19.96 29.10
C ILE A 147 -4.20 -20.98 28.90
N TYR A 148 -5.41 -20.50 28.58
CA TYR A 148 -6.57 -21.31 28.23
C TYR A 148 -6.81 -21.47 26.72
N GLY A 149 -5.86 -21.03 25.88
CA GLY A 149 -5.91 -21.12 24.42
C GLY A 149 -6.85 -20.13 23.73
N LYS A 150 -7.46 -19.19 24.47
CA LYS A 150 -8.40 -18.21 23.94
C LYS A 150 -7.64 -16.98 23.43
N GLN A 151 -7.87 -16.59 22.17
CA GLN A 151 -7.29 -15.40 21.57
C GLN A 151 -7.97 -14.14 22.15
N GLN A 152 -7.18 -13.19 22.64
CA GLN A 152 -7.66 -11.91 23.14
C GLN A 152 -6.91 -10.76 22.47
N ILE A 153 -7.58 -9.62 22.26
CA ILE A 153 -6.97 -8.43 21.67
C ILE A 153 -5.99 -7.82 22.67
N ASN A 154 -4.74 -7.66 22.27
CA ASN A 154 -3.74 -6.95 23.06
C ASN A 154 -3.86 -5.43 22.88
N TRP A 155 -4.68 -4.81 23.72
CA TRP A 155 -4.93 -3.37 23.67
C TRP A 155 -3.70 -2.50 23.90
N MET A 156 -2.66 -3.02 24.59
CA MET A 156 -1.41 -2.27 24.80
C MET A 156 -0.61 -2.12 23.51
N SER A 157 -0.56 -3.18 22.69
CA SER A 157 0.07 -3.10 21.36
C SER A 157 -0.72 -2.19 20.41
N VAL A 158 -2.05 -2.18 20.50
CA VAL A 158 -2.90 -1.27 19.72
C VAL A 158 -2.69 0.19 20.15
N ALA A 159 -2.59 0.46 21.45
CA ALA A 159 -2.35 1.81 21.97
C ALA A 159 -0.96 2.34 21.55
N GLY A 160 0.08 1.51 21.63
CA GLY A 160 1.44 1.91 21.21
C GLY A 160 1.55 2.25 19.71
N ILE A 161 0.72 1.65 18.85
CA ILE A 161 0.62 2.05 17.44
C ILE A 161 0.01 3.45 17.32
N VAL A 162 -1.09 3.70 18.02
CA VAL A 162 -1.78 5.00 17.97
C VAL A 162 -0.86 6.10 18.50
N GLU A 163 -0.16 5.86 19.61
CA GLU A 163 0.73 6.82 20.24
C GLU A 163 1.93 7.15 19.33
N ASN A 164 2.61 6.15 18.79
CA ASN A 164 3.73 6.36 17.84
C ASN A 164 3.30 6.99 16.50
N THR A 165 2.01 6.91 16.13
CA THR A 165 1.49 7.57 14.92
C THR A 165 1.15 9.05 15.19
N VAL A 166 0.90 9.41 16.45
CA VAL A 166 0.55 10.78 16.88
C VAL A 166 1.77 11.59 17.30
N GLU A 167 2.88 10.94 17.68
CA GLU A 167 4.15 11.61 18.01
C GLU A 167 5.02 11.98 16.78
N ILE A 168 4.48 11.93 15.56
CA ILE A 168 5.15 12.37 14.32
C ILE A 168 4.83 13.84 14.01
#